data_AF-A0A068B328-F1
#
_entry.id   AF-A0A068B328-F1
#
_cell.length_a   1.000
_cell.length_b   1.000
_cell.length_c   1.000
_cell.angle_alpha   90.00
_cell.angle_beta   90.00
_cell.angle_gamma   90.00
#
_symmetry.space_group_name_H-M   'P 1'
#
loop_
_entity.id
_entity.type
_entity.pdbx_description
1 polymer ?
#
loop_
_entity_poly.entity_id
_entity_poly.type
_entity_poly.pdbx_seq_one_letter_code
_entity_poly.pdbx_strand_id
1 'polypeptide(L)' 'VTQADVGRALGNLKLPGVGSLSQSTICRFESLTLSHNNMIALKPVLEAWLKEAERQASERQKNADIYGESADKKRKRT' A
#
# COMPACT_ATOMS: atom_id res chain seq x y z
N VAL A 1 -2.59 4.82 -5.54
CA VAL A 1 -2.56 3.34 -5.43
C VAL A 1 -3.85 2.80 -6.03
N THR A 2 -3.78 1.82 -6.92
CA THR A 2 -4.99 1.17 -7.47
C THR A 2 -5.30 -0.13 -6.71
N GLN A 3 -6.55 -0.61 -6.76
CA GLN A 3 -6.94 -1.90 -6.18
C GLN A 3 -6.10 -3.08 -6.73
N ALA A 4 -5.72 -3.03 -8.01
CA ALA A 4 -4.83 -4.01 -8.61
C ALA A 4 -3.39 -3.92 -8.03
N ASP A 5 -2.91 -2.71 -7.73
CA ASP A 5 -1.62 -2.52 -7.04
C ASP A 5 -1.64 -3.10 -5.64
N VAL A 6 -2.74 -2.89 -4.90
CA VAL A 6 -2.92 -3.48 -3.55
C VAL A 6 -2.86 -5.00 -3.64
N GLY A 7 -3.63 -5.59 -4.55
CA GLY A 7 -3.66 -7.03 -4.76
C GLY A 7 -2.29 -7.64 -5.09
N ARG A 8 -1.49 -6.96 -5.91
CA ARG A 8 -0.09 -7.37 -6.20
C ARG A 8 0.82 -7.19 -5.00
N ALA A 9 0.73 -6.06 -4.31
CA ALA A 9 1.59 -5.74 -3.17
C ALA A 9 1.41 -6.71 -2.00
N LEU A 10 0.20 -7.27 -1.82
CA LEU A 10 -0.06 -8.33 -0.85
C LEU A 10 0.79 -9.58 -1.06
N GLY A 11 1.01 -9.98 -2.32
CA GLY A 11 1.88 -11.12 -2.64
C GLY A 11 3.35 -10.88 -2.24
N ASN A 12 3.76 -9.61 -2.15
CA ASN A 12 5.13 -9.23 -1.76
C ASN A 12 5.34 -9.16 -0.25
N LEU A 13 4.27 -9.19 0.55
CA LEU A 13 4.32 -9.03 2.01
C LEU A 13 4.89 -10.27 2.74
N LYS A 14 5.13 -11.37 2.01
CA LYS A 14 5.67 -12.65 2.53
C LYS A 14 4.92 -13.18 3.77
N LEU A 15 3.63 -12.89 3.89
CA LEU A 15 2.80 -13.46 4.95
C LEU A 15 2.51 -14.93 4.62
N PRO A 16 2.69 -15.88 5.58
CA PRO A 16 2.42 -17.30 5.34
C PRO A 16 0.98 -17.52 4.87
N GLY A 17 0.82 -18.23 3.74
CA GLY A 17 -0.50 -18.55 3.17
C GLY A 17 -1.22 -17.40 2.47
N VAL A 18 -0.61 -16.21 2.37
CA VAL A 18 -1.18 -15.06 1.67
C VAL A 18 -0.49 -14.87 0.32
N GLY A 19 -1.23 -15.09 -0.76
CA GLY A 19 -0.80 -14.81 -2.13
C GLY A 19 -1.24 -13.42 -2.61
N SER A 20 -0.97 -13.14 -3.88
CA SER A 20 -1.55 -11.96 -4.55
C SER A 20 -3.06 -12.09 -4.66
N LEU A 21 -3.79 -10.99 -4.45
CA LEU A 21 -5.23 -10.92 -4.69
C LEU A 21 -5.53 -10.22 -6.02
N SER A 22 -6.67 -10.53 -6.63
CA SER A 22 -7.15 -9.82 -7.82
C SER A 22 -7.77 -8.47 -7.46
N GLN A 23 -7.82 -7.55 -8.43
CA GLN A 23 -8.55 -6.29 -8.30
C GLN A 23 -10.02 -6.53 -7.92
N SER A 24 -10.67 -7.53 -8.53
CA SER A 24 -12.06 -7.87 -8.22
C SER A 24 -12.26 -8.30 -6.76
N THR A 25 -11.32 -9.03 -6.17
CA THR A 25 -11.37 -9.42 -4.75
C THR A 25 -11.24 -8.19 -3.84
N ILE A 26 -10.31 -7.28 -4.14
CA ILE A 26 -10.15 -6.04 -3.38
C ILE A 26 -11.41 -5.17 -3.49
N CYS A 27 -11.96 -5.00 -4.70
CA CYS A 27 -13.19 -4.25 -4.92
C CYS A 27 -14.38 -4.81 -4.13
N ARG A 28 -14.55 -6.14 -4.12
CA ARG A 28 -15.62 -6.80 -3.37
C ARG A 28 -15.44 -6.69 -1.86
N PHE A 29 -14.20 -6.67 -1.37
CA PHE A 29 -13.90 -6.40 0.03
C PHE A 29 -14.34 -4.97 0.42
N GLU A 30 -13.93 -3.97 -0.36
CA GLU A 30 -14.29 -2.56 -0.11
C GLU A 30 -15.80 -2.31 -0.20
N SER A 31 -16.49 -2.99 -1.12
CA SER A 31 -17.94 -2.86 -1.30
C SER A 31 -18.76 -3.74 -0.36
N LEU A 32 -18.14 -4.46 0.57
CA LEU A 32 -18.81 -5.35 1.54
C LEU A 32 -19.62 -6.49 0.89
N THR A 33 -19.15 -7.02 -0.26
CA THR A 33 -19.87 -8.05 -1.06
C THR A 33 -19.21 -9.44 -1.05
N LEU A 34 -18.30 -9.69 -0.11
CA LEU A 34 -17.81 -11.04 0.20
C LEU A 34 -18.63 -11.65 1.34
N SER A 35 -18.53 -12.97 1.49
CA SER A 35 -19.11 -13.64 2.65
C SER A 35 -18.48 -13.14 3.95
N HIS A 36 -19.20 -13.29 5.06
CA HIS A 36 -18.71 -12.89 6.39
C HIS A 36 -17.35 -13.52 6.72
N ASN A 37 -17.17 -14.82 6.46
CA ASN A 37 -15.92 -15.51 6.72
C ASN A 37 -14.77 -14.97 5.87
N ASN A 38 -15.02 -14.66 4.59
CA ASN A 38 -14.00 -14.07 3.71
C ASN A 38 -13.63 -12.65 4.15
N MET A 39 -14.61 -11.87 4.63
CA MET A 39 -14.35 -10.55 5.19
C MET A 39 -13.46 -10.62 6.43
N ILE A 40 -13.79 -11.51 7.37
CA ILE A 40 -13.00 -11.73 8.58
C ILE A 40 -11.59 -12.20 8.24
N ALA A 41 -11.43 -13.10 7.28
CA ALA A 41 -10.12 -13.61 6.88
C ALA A 41 -9.25 -12.55 6.18
N LEU A 42 -9.83 -11.69 5.34
CA LEU A 42 -9.10 -10.67 4.59
C LEU A 42 -8.74 -9.43 5.42
N LYS A 43 -9.55 -9.11 6.44
CA LYS A 43 -9.32 -7.93 7.28
C LYS A 43 -7.91 -7.86 7.87
N PRO A 44 -7.39 -8.86 8.61
CA PRO A 44 -6.04 -8.78 9.19
C PRO A 44 -4.94 -8.74 8.13
N VAL A 45 -5.16 -9.35 6.97
CA VAL A 45 -4.21 -9.32 5.83
C VAL A 45 -4.07 -7.91 5.26
N LEU A 46 -5.20 -7.23 5.03
CA LEU A 46 -5.22 -5.87 4.50
C LEU A 46 -4.73 -4.84 5.52
N GLU A 47 -5.01 -5.05 6.82
CA GLU A 47 -4.46 -4.23 7.89
C GLU A 47 -2.94 -4.34 8.01
N ALA A 48 -2.39 -5.56 7.89
CA ALA A 48 -0.94 -5.78 7.90
C ALA A 48 -0.26 -5.08 6.71
N TRP A 49 -0.87 -5.17 5.53
CA TRP A 49 -0.40 -4.44 4.35
C TRP A 49 -0.41 -2.93 4.54
N LEU A 50 -1.51 -2.38 5.09
CA LEU A 50 -1.64 -0.94 5.30
C LEU A 50 -0.53 -0.40 6.21
N LYS A 51 -0.27 -1.08 7.33
CA LYS A 51 0.80 -0.72 8.28
C LYS A 51 2.17 -0.69 7.62
N GLU A 52 2.48 -1.70 6.79
CA GLU A 52 3.76 -1.77 6.10
C GLU A 52 3.87 -0.71 4.99
N ALA A 53 2.78 -0.43 4.27
CA ALA A 53 2.73 0.65 3.28
C ALA A 53 2.94 2.02 3.92
N GLU A 54 2.31 2.29 5.06
CA GLU A 54 2.49 3.52 5.84
C GLU A 54 3.92 3.67 6.37
N ARG A 55 4.50 2.59 6.90
CA ARG A 55 5.90 2.56 7.34
C ARG A 55 6.84 2.92 6.19
N GLN A 56 6.69 2.29 5.02
CA GLN A 56 7.51 2.58 3.84
C GLN A 56 7.32 4.02 3.34
N ALA A 57 6.11 4.56 3.39
CA ALA A 57 5.84 5.94 3.02
C ALA A 57 6.53 6.93 3.96
N SER A 58 6.47 6.69 5.28
CA SER A 58 7.14 7.52 6.29
C SER A 58 8.67 7.48 6.15
N GLU A 59 9.27 6.31 5.92
CA GLU A 59 10.72 6.21 5.70
C GLU A 59 11.18 6.93 4.42
N ARG A 60 10.37 6.91 3.36
CA ARG A 60 10.64 7.68 2.14
C ARG A 60 10.61 9.19 2.38
N GLN A 61 9.67 9.67 3.21
CA GLN A 61 9.60 11.08 3.57
C GLN A 61 10.83 11.51 4.37
N LYS A 62 11.22 10.75 5.40
CA LYS A 62 12.42 11.02 6.20
C LYS A 62 13.71 11.06 5.35
N ASN A 63 13.83 10.16 4.38
CA ASN A 63 14.99 10.13 3.48
C ASN A 63 14.96 11.22 2.39
N ALA A 64 13.78 11.72 2.01
CA ALA A 64 13.65 12.84 1.09
C ALA A 64 14.18 14.14 1.71
N ASP A 65 14.01 14.33 3.01
CA ASP A 65 14.54 15.49 3.74
C ASP A 65 16.08 15.49 3.82
N ILE A 66 16.72 14.31 3.84
CA ILE A 66 18.19 14.19 3.91
C ILE A 66 18.87 14.56 2.57
N TYR A 67 18.20 14.36 1.44
CA TYR A 67 18.73 14.68 0.10
C TYR A 67 18.09 15.93 -0.55
N GLY A 68 17.10 16.56 0.11
CA GLY A 68 16.31 17.67 -0.44
C GLY A 68 16.91 19.08 -0.26
N GLU A 69 17.95 19.26 0.57
CA GLU A 69 18.48 20.60 0.87
C GLU A 69 19.56 21.12 -0.11
N SER A 70 19.53 20.71 -1.39
CA SER A 70 20.48 21.27 -2.39
C SER A 70 19.94 21.59 -3.78
N ALA A 71 18.65 21.42 -4.08
CA ALA A 71 18.18 21.57 -5.47
C ALA A 71 17.23 22.75 -5.77
N ASP A 72 16.75 23.52 -4.79
CA ASP A 72 15.71 24.54 -5.04
C ASP A 72 16.11 26.00 -4.77
N LYS A 73 17.38 26.36 -5.05
CA LYS A 73 17.83 27.77 -5.03
C LYS A 73 18.03 28.42 -6.41
N LYS A 74 17.52 27.85 -7.53
CA LYS A 74 17.82 28.46 -8.84
C LYS A 74 16.82 28.24 -9.97
N ARG A 75 15.57 28.67 -9.81
CA ARG A 75 14.72 29.06 -10.97
C ARG A 75 13.88 30.30 -10.70
N LYS A 76 14.55 31.46 -10.67
CA LYS A 76 13.98 32.76 -11.09
C LYS A 76 14.84 33.28 -12.24
N ARG A 77 14.24 33.34 -13.45
CA ARG A 77 14.62 34.04 -14.69
C ARG A 77 13.80 33.35 -15.79
N THR A 78 12.85 33.95 -16.50
CA THR A 78 12.57 35.33 -16.94
C THR A 78 11.07 35.59 -16.91
#